data_AF-K9ES09-F1
#
_entry.id   AF-K9ES09-F1
#
_cell.length_a   1.000
_cell.length_b   1.000
_cell.length_c   1.000
_cell.angle_alpha   90.00
_cell.angle_beta   90.00
_cell.angle_gamma   90.00
#
_symmetry.space_group_name_H-M   'P 1'
#
loop_
_entity.id
_entity.type
_entity.pdbx_description
1 polymer ?
#
loop_
_entity_poly.entity_id
_entity_poly.type
_entity_poly.pdbx_seq_one_letter_code
_entity_poly.pdbx_strand_id
1 'polypeptide(L)'
;MKAQLLLILHFLPALLFAQQEVRFPDDFKTSALDGKEVTITNTLTLTNNYNYTYGSITLSNGQLWTPTEKHQPGADMFSQENKANQENQITVKQGAFSFTDANATCRIGQTVERLTGTASYSNGTYTLTLTRKPNFKENERPTSCNINETYNLKVASFNLEHLNKSASTYNIKLNKVALALQALQADIYALVEVEGAAGLEELCQLLNENCDTQKYKTRYYRDNVQGMACFIYNSETVTHVGAISPNKLADNYLPDRKTAQGFQLNSNRERFILCCNHWKSKSGTNVPEQYKDKGDGQGAYNPRRVQEAEATLRFIEEIKKTYNDPDVLVVGDLNAYTCEDPIRTLEDGGLINLLTAYAPNEYSYAFFSNGSYATGYLDHSLATSTLEQQVVYACPFRINADEPQRIDIDQNGVQTDNMYRCSDHSPIVTFINLESSSTGIEDVGTSQPAIRLTGDPRSGYLTLMSSTELTRVEIVSSSGQTIASHDTAGNTEKRFNLPVKGLAHGFYLIRAYDAQSCCATCKMVLP
;
A
#
# COMPACT_ATOMS: atom_id res chain seq x y z
N MET A 1 -11.12 21.44 -70.77
CA MET A 1 -10.00 20.69 -70.16
C MET A 1 -9.03 21.53 -69.33
N LYS A 2 -8.61 22.75 -69.73
CA LYS A 2 -7.66 23.57 -68.92
C LYS A 2 -8.24 24.13 -67.60
N ALA A 3 -9.54 24.36 -67.51
CA ALA A 3 -10.18 24.88 -66.29
C ALA A 3 -10.36 23.81 -65.17
N GLN A 4 -10.48 22.53 -65.52
CA GLN A 4 -10.58 21.43 -64.54
C GLN A 4 -9.22 21.03 -63.97
N LEU A 5 -8.11 21.23 -64.71
CA LEU A 5 -6.76 20.99 -64.19
C LEU A 5 -6.29 22.06 -63.19
N LEU A 6 -6.76 23.31 -63.32
CA LEU A 6 -6.43 24.37 -62.37
C LEU A 6 -7.12 24.19 -61.01
N LEU A 7 -8.32 23.60 -60.97
CA LEU A 7 -9.02 23.32 -59.71
C LEU A 7 -8.27 22.25 -58.88
N ILE A 8 -7.67 21.27 -59.53
CA ILE A 8 -6.87 20.21 -58.88
C ILE A 8 -5.56 20.80 -58.29
N LEU A 9 -4.94 21.79 -58.95
CA LEU A 9 -3.74 22.46 -58.41
C LEU A 9 -4.02 23.38 -57.21
N HIS A 10 -5.23 23.92 -57.05
CA HIS A 10 -5.59 24.79 -55.91
C HIS A 10 -6.03 24.00 -54.67
N PHE A 11 -6.48 22.75 -54.82
CA PHE A 11 -6.88 21.88 -53.69
C PHE A 11 -5.78 20.91 -53.23
N LEU A 12 -4.73 20.67 -54.03
CA LEU A 12 -3.60 19.84 -53.62
C LEU A 12 -2.89 20.33 -52.34
N PRO A 13 -2.66 21.65 -52.13
CA PRO A 13 -2.06 22.13 -50.88
C PRO A 13 -3.00 21.91 -49.69
N ALA A 14 -4.29 22.17 -49.85
CA ALA A 14 -5.25 22.06 -48.74
C ALA A 14 -5.42 20.63 -48.21
N LEU A 15 -5.28 19.61 -49.06
CA LEU A 15 -5.26 18.20 -48.63
C LEU A 15 -3.90 17.75 -48.06
N LEU A 16 -2.77 18.34 -48.49
CA LEU A 16 -1.46 18.05 -47.91
C LEU A 16 -1.25 18.71 -46.53
N PHE A 17 -1.98 19.79 -46.23
CA PHE A 17 -1.94 20.51 -44.94
C PHE A 17 -3.16 20.26 -44.06
N ALA A 18 -4.05 19.34 -44.42
CA ALA A 18 -5.16 18.96 -43.56
C ALA A 18 -4.63 18.20 -42.33
N GLN A 19 -5.00 18.67 -41.14
CA GLN A 19 -4.77 17.99 -39.87
C GLN A 19 -5.24 16.53 -39.97
N GLN A 20 -4.31 15.58 -39.85
CA GLN A 20 -4.61 14.16 -40.00
C GLN A 20 -5.00 13.56 -38.65
N GLU A 21 -6.20 12.98 -38.55
CA GLU A 21 -6.56 12.17 -37.39
C GLU A 21 -5.84 10.81 -37.46
N VAL A 22 -5.19 10.44 -36.38
CA VAL A 22 -4.36 9.23 -36.25
C VAL A 22 -4.59 8.57 -34.89
N ARG A 23 -4.17 7.32 -34.76
CA ARG A 23 -4.18 6.55 -33.52
C ARG A 23 -2.76 6.10 -33.19
N PHE A 24 -2.33 6.33 -31.95
CA PHE A 24 -1.02 5.90 -31.46
C PHE A 24 -1.15 4.57 -30.67
N PRO A 25 -0.22 3.60 -30.83
CA PRO A 25 0.97 3.63 -31.70
C PRO A 25 0.69 3.18 -33.15
N ASP A 26 -0.51 2.72 -33.46
CA ASP A 26 -0.79 1.97 -34.70
C ASP A 26 -0.42 2.68 -36.00
N ASP A 27 -0.67 3.99 -36.09
CA ASP A 27 -0.39 4.78 -37.30
C ASP A 27 1.05 5.32 -37.36
N PHE A 28 1.84 5.14 -36.30
CA PHE A 28 3.21 5.70 -36.17
C PHE A 28 4.30 4.69 -36.57
N LYS A 29 3.96 3.67 -37.37
CA LYS A 29 4.86 2.55 -37.74
C LYS A 29 5.76 2.82 -38.95
N THR A 30 5.51 3.87 -39.72
CA THR A 30 6.27 4.22 -40.94
C THR A 30 6.54 5.72 -40.96
N SER A 31 7.47 6.21 -41.78
CA SER A 31 7.76 7.65 -41.91
C SER A 31 6.65 8.50 -42.57
N ALA A 32 5.47 7.92 -42.87
CA ALA A 32 4.41 8.58 -43.63
C ALA A 32 3.78 9.81 -42.97
N LEU A 33 3.94 9.98 -41.66
CA LEU A 33 3.48 11.14 -40.90
C LEU A 33 4.54 12.24 -40.74
N ASP A 34 5.77 12.02 -41.23
CA ASP A 34 6.86 12.99 -41.05
C ASP A 34 6.52 14.36 -41.66
N GLY A 35 6.72 15.42 -40.87
CA GLY A 35 6.40 16.81 -41.23
C GLY A 35 4.91 17.17 -41.24
N LYS A 36 4.00 16.22 -40.97
CA LYS A 36 2.55 16.48 -40.98
C LYS A 36 2.04 16.94 -39.62
N GLU A 37 1.02 17.79 -39.64
CA GLU A 37 0.21 18.06 -38.45
C GLU A 37 -0.78 16.92 -38.22
N VAL A 38 -0.75 16.33 -37.04
CA VAL A 38 -1.57 15.17 -36.68
C VAL A 38 -2.35 15.43 -35.40
N THR A 39 -3.45 14.70 -35.23
CA THR A 39 -4.22 14.63 -33.98
C THR A 39 -4.40 13.20 -33.56
N ILE A 40 -3.82 12.86 -32.42
CA ILE A 40 -3.93 11.53 -31.83
C ILE A 40 -5.30 11.43 -31.17
N THR A 41 -6.12 10.51 -31.68
CA THR A 41 -7.55 10.39 -31.34
C THR A 41 -7.80 9.57 -30.09
N ASN A 42 -6.94 8.59 -29.78
CA ASN A 42 -6.99 7.87 -28.52
C ASN A 42 -6.36 8.66 -27.38
N THR A 43 -6.85 8.43 -26.16
CA THR A 43 -6.27 8.98 -24.93
C THR A 43 -4.86 8.46 -24.73
N LEU A 44 -3.94 9.35 -24.38
CA LEU A 44 -2.58 9.00 -24.00
C LEU A 44 -2.34 9.30 -22.52
N THR A 45 -1.42 8.55 -21.92
CA THR A 45 -0.99 8.68 -20.52
C THR A 45 0.44 9.21 -20.47
N LEU A 46 0.71 10.17 -19.59
CA LEU A 46 2.07 10.63 -19.30
C LEU A 46 2.81 9.53 -18.54
N THR A 47 3.89 9.03 -19.12
CA THR A 47 4.67 7.93 -18.53
C THR A 47 6.12 8.27 -18.26
N ASN A 48 6.62 9.40 -18.77
CA ASN A 48 7.93 9.92 -18.39
C ASN A 48 7.92 11.45 -18.36
N ASN A 49 8.18 12.01 -17.17
CA ASN A 49 8.35 13.44 -16.95
C ASN A 49 9.81 13.84 -16.68
N TYR A 50 10.81 12.96 -16.79
CA TYR A 50 12.20 13.26 -16.43
C TYR A 50 12.76 14.50 -17.15
N ASN A 51 12.50 14.61 -18.46
CA ASN A 51 13.03 15.70 -19.30
C ASN A 51 12.13 16.93 -19.38
N TYR A 52 11.10 17.05 -18.53
CA TYR A 52 10.09 18.11 -18.66
C TYR A 52 10.70 19.52 -18.61
N THR A 53 11.72 19.75 -17.78
CA THR A 53 12.43 21.04 -17.70
C THR A 53 13.19 21.40 -18.97
N TYR A 54 13.49 20.41 -19.81
CA TYR A 54 14.12 20.58 -21.12
C TYR A 54 13.08 20.67 -22.25
N GLY A 55 11.79 20.77 -21.91
CA GLY A 55 10.70 20.97 -22.87
C GLY A 55 10.22 19.69 -23.55
N SER A 56 10.46 18.50 -22.97
CA SER A 56 9.93 17.24 -23.49
C SER A 56 9.42 16.28 -22.41
N ILE A 57 8.33 15.57 -22.72
CA ILE A 57 7.77 14.47 -21.93
C ILE A 57 7.60 13.24 -22.84
N THR A 58 7.34 12.07 -22.26
CA THR A 58 6.93 10.88 -23.02
C THR A 58 5.53 10.46 -22.62
N LEU A 59 4.72 10.15 -23.62
CA LEU A 59 3.39 9.60 -23.46
C LEU A 59 3.32 8.19 -24.05
N SER A 60 2.32 7.42 -23.61
CA SER A 60 2.03 6.08 -24.11
C SER A 60 0.53 5.86 -24.26
N ASN A 61 0.12 4.85 -25.01
CA ASN A 61 -1.26 4.39 -24.99
C ASN A 61 -1.49 3.57 -23.71
N GLY A 62 -2.02 4.22 -22.67
CA GLY A 62 -2.17 3.66 -21.32
C GLY A 62 -0.90 3.71 -20.48
N GLN A 63 -1.01 3.24 -19.23
CA GLN A 63 0.11 3.14 -18.29
C GLN A 63 1.15 2.11 -18.75
N LEU A 64 2.43 2.41 -18.56
CA LEU A 64 3.51 1.43 -18.74
C LEU A 64 3.82 0.75 -17.41
N TRP A 65 3.77 -0.57 -17.40
CA TRP A 65 4.02 -1.40 -16.23
C TRP A 65 5.37 -2.08 -16.33
N THR A 66 6.08 -2.22 -15.20
CA THR A 66 7.22 -3.12 -15.17
C THR A 66 6.72 -4.53 -15.49
N PRO A 67 7.34 -5.29 -16.41
CA PRO A 67 6.76 -6.57 -16.85
C PRO A 67 6.45 -7.55 -15.71
N THR A 68 7.34 -7.65 -14.71
CA THR A 68 7.16 -8.52 -13.54
C THR A 68 6.15 -8.01 -12.51
N GLU A 69 5.52 -6.85 -12.76
CA GLU A 69 4.33 -6.39 -12.02
C GLU A 69 3.06 -7.09 -12.53
N LYS A 70 3.01 -7.44 -13.83
CA LYS A 70 1.80 -7.98 -14.49
C LYS A 70 1.96 -9.41 -14.99
N HIS A 71 3.19 -9.93 -15.05
CA HIS A 71 3.52 -11.22 -15.62
C HIS A 71 4.52 -11.98 -14.77
N GLN A 72 4.41 -13.31 -14.76
CA GLN A 72 5.40 -14.15 -14.09
C GLN A 72 6.79 -14.01 -14.74
N PRO A 73 7.88 -14.02 -13.95
CA PRO A 73 9.25 -13.90 -14.44
C PRO A 73 9.59 -14.89 -15.56
N GLY A 74 10.42 -14.44 -16.50
CA GLY A 74 10.95 -15.25 -17.59
C GLY A 74 11.64 -14.40 -18.63
N ALA A 75 12.77 -14.84 -19.16
CA ALA A 75 13.60 -14.03 -20.07
C ALA A 75 12.87 -13.63 -21.36
N ASP A 76 12.15 -14.57 -21.97
CA ASP A 76 11.38 -14.31 -23.19
C ASP A 76 10.21 -13.37 -22.92
N MET A 77 9.45 -13.60 -21.84
CA MET A 77 8.38 -12.71 -21.38
C MET A 77 8.93 -11.31 -21.16
N PHE A 78 10.00 -11.19 -20.37
CA PHE A 78 10.59 -9.91 -20.01
C PHE A 78 11.09 -9.15 -21.24
N SER A 79 11.74 -9.84 -22.18
CA SER A 79 12.18 -9.23 -23.43
C SER A 79 11.01 -8.75 -24.29
N GLN A 80 9.96 -9.56 -24.42
CA GLN A 80 8.77 -9.24 -25.21
C GLN A 80 8.01 -8.03 -24.63
N GLU A 81 7.73 -8.04 -23.33
CA GLU A 81 6.95 -6.97 -22.69
C GLU A 81 7.74 -5.65 -22.62
N ASN A 82 9.06 -5.70 -22.38
CA ASN A 82 9.88 -4.48 -22.47
C ASN A 82 9.89 -3.91 -23.88
N LYS A 83 9.94 -4.76 -24.91
CA LYS A 83 9.84 -4.30 -26.29
C LYS A 83 8.48 -3.66 -26.57
N ALA A 84 7.39 -4.25 -26.08
CA ALA A 84 6.05 -3.66 -26.19
C ALA A 84 5.97 -2.29 -25.50
N ASN A 85 6.54 -2.15 -24.30
CA ASN A 85 6.66 -0.86 -23.62
C ASN A 85 7.46 0.16 -24.45
N GLN A 86 8.59 -0.25 -25.04
CA GLN A 86 9.41 0.62 -25.88
C GLN A 86 8.67 1.10 -27.14
N GLU A 87 7.93 0.21 -27.80
CA GLU A 87 7.14 0.51 -29.00
C GLU A 87 5.90 1.37 -28.68
N ASN A 88 5.42 1.36 -27.43
CA ASN A 88 4.29 2.14 -26.95
C ASN A 88 4.69 3.53 -26.38
N GLN A 89 5.77 4.13 -26.85
CA GLN A 89 6.22 5.46 -26.38
C GLN A 89 6.27 6.49 -27.50
N ILE A 90 5.77 7.70 -27.22
CA ILE A 90 5.93 8.87 -28.08
C ILE A 90 6.47 10.05 -27.27
N THR A 91 7.60 10.60 -27.71
CA THR A 91 8.15 11.82 -27.12
C THR A 91 7.37 13.02 -27.62
N VAL A 92 6.95 13.88 -26.70
CA VAL A 92 6.21 15.12 -26.97
C VAL A 92 7.04 16.32 -26.55
N LYS A 93 7.22 17.28 -27.45
CA LYS A 93 7.94 18.54 -27.22
C LYS A 93 6.95 19.69 -27.08
N GLN A 94 7.21 20.61 -26.15
CA GLN A 94 6.31 21.72 -25.83
C GLN A 94 6.04 22.67 -27.03
N GLY A 95 7.00 22.86 -27.93
CA GLY A 95 6.85 23.85 -29.00
C GLY A 95 6.50 25.23 -28.42
N ALA A 96 5.39 25.83 -28.88
CA ALA A 96 4.86 27.08 -28.35
C ALA A 96 3.91 26.92 -27.13
N PHE A 97 3.57 25.68 -26.75
CA PHE A 97 2.55 25.38 -25.75
C PHE A 97 3.11 24.52 -24.61
N SER A 98 3.02 25.01 -23.37
CA SER A 98 3.41 24.20 -22.21
C SER A 98 2.48 23.00 -22.01
N PHE A 99 3.06 21.89 -21.57
CA PHE A 99 2.37 20.70 -21.05
C PHE A 99 2.35 20.64 -19.52
N THR A 100 2.88 21.66 -18.83
CA THR A 100 2.94 21.71 -17.37
C THR A 100 1.67 22.30 -16.73
N ASP A 101 1.44 21.92 -15.48
CA ASP A 101 0.38 22.42 -14.60
C ASP A 101 0.68 23.84 -14.08
N ALA A 102 -0.19 24.35 -13.20
CA ALA A 102 -0.03 25.68 -12.58
C ALA A 102 1.22 25.81 -11.70
N ASN A 103 1.80 24.70 -11.23
CA ASN A 103 3.04 24.64 -10.48
C ASN A 103 4.26 24.45 -11.39
N ALA A 104 4.08 24.60 -12.72
CA ALA A 104 5.10 24.40 -13.73
C ALA A 104 5.73 22.99 -13.72
N THR A 105 4.94 21.97 -13.39
CA THR A 105 5.35 20.55 -13.34
C THR A 105 4.33 19.64 -14.03
N CYS A 106 4.58 18.33 -14.11
CA CYS A 106 3.69 17.35 -14.71
C CYS A 106 3.88 15.98 -14.05
N ARG A 107 2.84 15.16 -13.99
CA ARG A 107 2.83 13.93 -13.18
C ARG A 107 2.62 12.70 -14.07
N ILE A 108 3.34 11.62 -13.78
CA ILE A 108 3.07 10.31 -14.40
C ILE A 108 1.63 9.90 -14.08
N GLY A 109 0.93 9.29 -15.05
CA GLY A 109 -0.46 8.89 -14.91
C GLY A 109 -1.48 9.96 -15.33
N GLN A 110 -1.09 11.22 -15.55
CA GLN A 110 -1.98 12.21 -16.16
C GLN A 110 -2.36 11.79 -17.60
N THR A 111 -3.60 12.02 -18.00
CA THR A 111 -4.10 11.65 -19.33
C THR A 111 -4.38 12.87 -20.19
N VAL A 112 -4.27 12.70 -21.50
CA VAL A 112 -4.57 13.73 -22.50
C VAL A 112 -5.30 13.12 -23.68
N GLU A 113 -6.37 13.80 -24.10
CA GLU A 113 -7.15 13.45 -25.29
C GLU A 113 -6.83 14.41 -26.44
N ARG A 114 -7.00 13.93 -27.68
CA ARG A 114 -6.92 14.76 -28.89
C ARG A 114 -5.61 15.55 -29.01
N LEU A 115 -4.49 14.94 -28.62
CA LEU A 115 -3.18 15.59 -28.65
C LEU A 115 -2.82 15.99 -30.08
N THR A 116 -2.57 17.28 -30.29
CA THR A 116 -2.32 17.85 -31.64
C THR A 116 -0.92 18.41 -31.74
N GLY A 117 -0.19 18.05 -32.79
CA GLY A 117 1.15 18.55 -33.03
C GLY A 117 1.72 18.15 -34.39
N THR A 118 2.88 18.70 -34.72
CA THR A 118 3.64 18.29 -35.91
C THR A 118 4.47 17.05 -35.57
N ALA A 119 4.26 15.97 -36.33
CA ALA A 119 5.05 14.76 -36.20
C ALA A 119 6.39 14.91 -36.93
N SER A 120 7.46 14.44 -36.31
CA SER A 120 8.81 14.40 -36.89
C SER A 120 9.39 13.00 -36.73
N TYR A 121 9.86 12.42 -37.82
CA TYR A 121 10.43 11.08 -37.86
C TYR A 121 11.94 11.12 -38.03
N SER A 122 12.68 10.45 -37.15
CA SER A 122 14.12 10.32 -37.27
C SER A 122 14.59 9.04 -36.60
N ASN A 123 15.56 8.36 -37.21
CA ASN A 123 16.18 7.14 -36.67
C ASN A 123 15.17 6.07 -36.20
N GLY A 124 14.07 5.90 -36.93
CA GLY A 124 13.08 4.88 -36.61
C GLY A 124 11.98 5.32 -35.64
N THR A 125 12.08 6.51 -35.04
CA THR A 125 11.15 6.96 -33.99
C THR A 125 10.48 8.28 -34.31
N TYR A 126 9.29 8.47 -33.75
CA TYR A 126 8.52 9.70 -33.85
C TYR A 126 8.68 10.58 -32.63
N THR A 127 8.76 11.88 -32.87
CA THR A 127 8.51 12.93 -31.88
C THR A 127 7.32 13.77 -32.34
N LEU A 128 6.50 14.24 -31.40
CA LEU A 128 5.42 15.20 -31.66
C LEU A 128 5.78 16.55 -31.06
N THR A 129 5.74 17.63 -31.85
CA THR A 129 5.88 19.00 -31.32
C THR A 129 4.51 19.66 -31.25
N LEU A 130 4.10 20.11 -30.06
CA LEU A 130 2.76 20.64 -29.85
C LEU A 130 2.49 21.90 -30.70
N THR A 131 1.37 21.89 -31.41
CA THR A 131 0.81 23.03 -32.16
C THR A 131 -0.48 23.54 -31.56
N ARG A 132 -0.99 22.87 -30.52
CA ARG A 132 -2.13 23.31 -29.69
C ARG A 132 -1.85 23.04 -28.22
N LYS A 133 -2.43 23.85 -27.34
CA LYS A 133 -2.33 23.65 -25.89
C LYS A 133 -3.01 22.32 -25.50
N PRO A 134 -2.28 21.36 -24.90
CA PRO A 134 -2.88 20.13 -24.40
C PRO A 134 -3.68 20.42 -23.12
N ASN A 135 -4.66 19.57 -22.84
CA ASN A 135 -5.42 19.59 -21.59
C ASN A 135 -5.18 18.27 -20.85
N PHE A 136 -4.15 18.24 -20.01
CA PHE A 136 -3.88 17.11 -19.13
C PHE A 136 -4.90 17.09 -17.99
N LYS A 137 -5.41 15.90 -17.69
CA LYS A 137 -6.39 15.65 -16.62
C LYS A 137 -5.96 14.41 -15.83
N GLU A 138 -6.73 14.11 -14.80
CA GLU A 138 -6.53 12.95 -13.92
C GLU A 138 -5.20 12.99 -13.17
N ASN A 139 -5.05 12.11 -12.18
CA ASN A 139 -3.93 12.12 -11.23
C ASN A 139 -3.59 13.53 -10.70
N GLU A 140 -4.59 14.21 -10.13
CA GLU A 140 -4.33 15.41 -9.34
C GLU A 140 -3.61 15.06 -8.04
N ARG A 141 -2.84 16.01 -7.51
CA ARG A 141 -2.08 15.79 -6.30
C ARG A 141 -3.03 15.49 -5.12
N PRO A 142 -2.94 14.30 -4.51
CA PRO A 142 -3.84 13.97 -3.41
C PRO A 142 -3.42 14.73 -2.17
N THR A 143 -4.38 15.32 -1.43
CA THR A 143 -4.12 16.12 -0.22
C THR A 143 -4.36 15.36 1.08
N SER A 144 -5.04 14.22 1.00
CA SER A 144 -5.32 13.31 2.11
C SER A 144 -5.54 11.90 1.56
N CYS A 145 -5.48 10.89 2.44
CA CYS A 145 -5.74 9.50 2.08
C CYS A 145 -6.86 8.96 2.98
N ASN A 146 -8.12 9.22 2.66
CA ASN A 146 -9.26 8.75 3.45
C ASN A 146 -10.20 7.91 2.60
N ILE A 147 -10.90 6.97 3.25
CA ILE A 147 -11.93 6.15 2.65
C ILE A 147 -13.28 6.45 3.32
N ASN A 148 -14.39 6.09 2.69
CA ASN A 148 -15.73 6.37 3.22
C ASN A 148 -16.22 5.27 4.18
N GLU A 149 -15.59 4.12 4.11
CA GLU A 149 -15.86 2.93 4.92
C GLU A 149 -15.41 3.14 6.37
N THR A 150 -16.08 2.44 7.28
CA THR A 150 -15.71 2.48 8.70
C THR A 150 -14.48 1.61 8.95
N TYR A 151 -13.48 2.18 9.59
CA TYR A 151 -12.29 1.50 10.11
C TYR A 151 -11.96 2.07 11.48
N ASN A 152 -11.21 1.32 12.30
CA ASN A 152 -10.82 1.74 13.64
C ASN A 152 -9.30 1.82 13.83
N LEU A 153 -8.53 1.45 12.80
CA LEU A 153 -7.09 1.50 12.79
C LEU A 153 -6.57 1.78 11.37
N LYS A 154 -5.64 2.73 11.25
CA LYS A 154 -4.95 3.04 9.99
C LYS A 154 -3.44 2.85 10.12
N VAL A 155 -2.87 2.00 9.28
CA VAL A 155 -1.42 1.73 9.22
C VAL A 155 -0.86 2.26 7.91
N ALA A 156 0.20 3.06 7.97
CA ALA A 156 0.91 3.54 6.79
C ALA A 156 2.35 3.02 6.79
N SER A 157 2.77 2.34 5.73
CA SER A 157 4.15 1.95 5.51
C SER A 157 4.83 2.88 4.52
N PHE A 158 6.05 3.31 4.83
CA PHE A 158 6.72 4.33 4.04
C PHE A 158 8.25 4.17 4.02
N ASN A 159 8.81 3.94 2.84
CA ASN A 159 10.24 4.11 2.60
C ASN A 159 10.57 5.60 2.49
N LEU A 160 11.45 6.11 3.36
CA LEU A 160 11.82 7.53 3.39
C LEU A 160 13.03 7.87 2.52
N GLU A 161 13.60 6.92 1.78
CA GLU A 161 14.74 7.13 0.88
C GLU A 161 15.93 7.82 1.58
N HIS A 162 16.37 7.26 2.70
CA HIS A 162 17.45 7.77 3.55
C HIS A 162 17.15 9.16 4.12
N LEU A 163 16.35 9.22 5.19
CA LEU A 163 15.93 10.49 5.81
C LEU A 163 17.11 11.42 6.16
N ASN A 164 18.27 10.88 6.52
CA ASN A 164 19.44 11.64 6.99
C ASN A 164 20.68 11.55 6.07
N LYS A 165 20.48 11.24 4.79
CA LYS A 165 21.57 11.02 3.82
C LYS A 165 22.50 12.23 3.64
N SER A 166 21.92 13.43 3.67
CA SER A 166 22.64 14.67 3.35
C SER A 166 22.27 15.79 4.31
N ALA A 167 23.27 16.28 5.04
CA ALA A 167 23.11 17.37 6.00
C ALA A 167 22.54 18.65 5.35
N SER A 168 22.81 18.90 4.07
CA SER A 168 22.35 20.12 3.39
C SER A 168 20.87 20.07 3.00
N THR A 169 20.30 18.88 2.83
CA THR A 169 18.90 18.69 2.41
C THR A 169 18.02 18.10 3.50
N TYR A 170 18.61 17.71 4.64
CA TYR A 170 17.94 17.09 5.78
C TYR A 170 16.69 17.85 6.25
N ASN A 171 16.80 19.14 6.57
CA ASN A 171 15.66 19.92 7.08
C ASN A 171 14.51 20.03 6.07
N ILE A 172 14.83 20.08 4.77
CA ILE A 172 13.82 20.07 3.71
C ILE A 172 13.10 18.72 3.73
N LYS A 173 13.87 17.62 3.72
CA LYS A 173 13.32 16.27 3.74
C LYS A 173 12.46 16.01 4.97
N LEU A 174 12.97 16.35 6.14
CA LEU A 174 12.30 16.23 7.42
C LEU A 174 10.93 16.92 7.40
N ASN A 175 10.88 18.19 6.95
CA ASN A 175 9.64 18.95 6.86
C ASN A 175 8.64 18.33 5.87
N LYS A 176 9.09 17.98 4.66
CA LYS A 176 8.20 17.38 3.65
C LYS A 176 7.64 16.03 4.12
N VAL A 177 8.46 15.19 4.75
CA VAL A 177 8.01 13.92 5.33
C VAL A 177 7.03 14.17 6.48
N ALA A 178 7.29 15.12 7.38
CA ALA A 178 6.35 15.46 8.46
C ALA A 178 4.99 15.91 7.92
N LEU A 179 4.96 16.70 6.84
CA LEU A 179 3.72 17.08 6.14
C LEU A 179 3.03 15.87 5.49
N ALA A 180 3.79 14.91 4.94
CA ALA A 180 3.24 13.67 4.40
C ALA A 180 2.57 12.83 5.50
N LEU A 181 3.23 12.66 6.65
CA LEU A 181 2.67 11.96 7.80
C LEU A 181 1.43 12.70 8.34
N GLN A 182 1.48 14.03 8.42
CA GLN A 182 0.33 14.85 8.81
C GLN A 182 -0.87 14.67 7.87
N ALA A 183 -0.67 14.59 6.56
CA ALA A 183 -1.75 14.37 5.60
C ALA A 183 -2.29 12.93 5.63
N LEU A 184 -1.43 11.96 5.96
CA LEU A 184 -1.81 10.57 6.15
C LEU A 184 -2.66 10.37 7.41
N GLN A 185 -2.36 11.03 8.53
CA GLN A 185 -3.08 10.87 9.80
C GLN A 185 -3.24 9.39 10.21
N ALA A 186 -2.22 8.56 9.98
CA ALA A 186 -2.23 7.15 10.38
C ALA A 186 -2.07 7.01 11.90
N ASP A 187 -2.61 5.93 12.45
CA ASP A 187 -2.42 5.55 13.84
C ASP A 187 -1.05 4.90 14.06
N ILE A 188 -0.52 4.22 13.04
CA ILE A 188 0.83 3.64 13.06
C ILE A 188 1.51 3.90 11.72
N TYR A 189 2.70 4.50 11.76
CA TYR A 189 3.60 4.64 10.64
C TYR A 189 4.73 3.62 10.77
N ALA A 190 4.87 2.71 9.80
CA ALA A 190 5.97 1.76 9.68
C ALA A 190 6.98 2.27 8.65
N LEU A 191 8.11 2.76 9.13
CA LEU A 191 9.07 3.53 8.34
C LEU A 191 10.32 2.70 8.06
N VAL A 192 10.86 2.82 6.85
CA VAL A 192 12.17 2.25 6.47
C VAL A 192 13.08 3.33 5.89
N GLU A 193 14.38 3.01 5.81
CA GLU A 193 15.45 3.97 5.44
C GLU A 193 15.55 5.18 6.38
N VAL A 194 15.34 4.93 7.68
CA VAL A 194 15.57 5.91 8.75
C VAL A 194 16.95 5.70 9.35
N GLU A 195 17.83 6.70 9.26
CA GLU A 195 19.20 6.63 9.75
C GLU A 195 19.32 7.39 11.07
N GLY A 196 19.57 6.66 12.16
CA GLY A 196 19.70 7.21 13.51
C GLY A 196 18.35 7.44 14.22
N ALA A 197 18.31 7.14 15.52
CA ALA A 197 17.16 7.39 16.37
C ALA A 197 16.81 8.88 16.46
N ALA A 198 17.81 9.76 16.46
CA ALA A 198 17.61 11.21 16.55
C ALA A 198 16.72 11.76 15.41
N GLY A 199 16.92 11.28 14.16
CA GLY A 199 16.10 11.72 13.04
C GLY A 199 14.64 11.24 13.12
N LEU A 200 14.42 10.03 13.67
CA LEU A 200 13.08 9.53 13.94
C LEU A 200 12.37 10.35 15.03
N GLU A 201 13.09 10.69 16.10
CA GLU A 201 12.58 11.48 17.22
C GLU A 201 12.24 12.90 16.79
N GLU A 202 13.10 13.53 16.00
CA GLU A 202 12.87 14.87 15.43
C GLU A 202 11.67 14.87 14.47
N LEU A 203 11.55 13.85 13.61
CA LEU A 203 10.39 13.69 12.73
C LEU A 203 9.09 13.54 13.54
N CYS A 204 9.13 12.73 14.61
CA CYS A 204 7.98 12.53 15.49
C CYS A 204 7.61 13.81 16.25
N GLN A 205 8.61 14.60 16.68
CA GLN A 205 8.38 15.90 17.32
C GLN A 205 7.72 16.86 16.34
N LEU A 206 8.25 17.00 15.12
CA LEU A 206 7.70 17.89 14.10
C LEU A 206 6.28 17.48 13.69
N LEU A 207 5.99 16.18 13.61
CA LEU A 207 4.63 15.68 13.38
C LEU A 207 3.66 16.09 14.51
N ASN A 208 4.09 15.96 15.76
CA ASN A 208 3.30 16.40 16.92
C ASN A 208 3.05 17.91 16.89
N GLU A 209 4.06 18.71 16.56
CA GLU A 209 3.96 20.17 16.41
C GLU A 209 3.00 20.56 15.28
N ASN A 210 3.15 19.96 14.10
CA ASN A 210 2.27 20.20 12.94
C ASN A 210 0.81 19.84 13.22
N CYS A 211 0.55 18.88 14.11
CA CYS A 211 -0.78 18.42 14.47
C CYS A 211 -1.33 19.04 15.78
N ASP A 212 -0.58 19.94 16.43
CA ASP A 212 -0.90 20.49 17.75
C ASP A 212 -1.29 19.41 18.78
N THR A 213 -0.44 18.39 18.90
CA THR A 213 -0.67 17.23 19.76
C THR A 213 0.63 16.74 20.41
N GLN A 214 0.53 15.74 21.28
CA GLN A 214 1.66 15.00 21.87
C GLN A 214 1.48 13.48 21.78
N LYS A 215 0.47 13.03 21.03
CA LYS A 215 0.05 11.63 20.98
C LYS A 215 1.01 10.73 20.20
N TYR A 216 1.79 11.26 19.27
CA TYR A 216 2.71 10.43 18.50
C TYR A 216 3.97 10.11 19.32
N LYS A 217 4.37 8.84 19.33
CA LYS A 217 5.55 8.31 20.01
C LYS A 217 6.37 7.43 19.07
N THR A 218 7.68 7.35 19.30
CA THR A 218 8.60 6.54 18.49
C THR A 218 8.78 5.14 19.07
N ARG A 219 9.13 4.19 18.21
CA ARG A 219 9.55 2.83 18.60
C ARG A 219 10.54 2.26 17.58
N TYR A 220 11.64 1.70 18.05
CA TYR A 220 12.67 1.06 17.22
C TYR A 220 13.44 0.03 18.04
N TYR A 221 14.05 -0.96 17.38
CA TYR A 221 14.75 -2.05 18.09
C TYR A 221 16.03 -1.55 18.76
N ARG A 222 16.89 -0.88 17.99
CA ARG A 222 18.11 -0.21 18.44
C ARG A 222 18.53 0.86 17.44
N ASP A 223 19.33 1.80 17.91
CA ASP A 223 19.88 2.85 17.05
C ASP A 223 20.82 2.27 15.97
N ASN A 224 20.71 2.77 14.74
CA ASN A 224 21.52 2.30 13.61
C ASN A 224 21.66 3.39 12.54
N VAL A 225 22.87 3.53 12.01
CA VAL A 225 23.23 4.48 10.95
C VAL A 225 23.04 3.94 9.54
N GLN A 226 22.77 2.64 9.36
CA GLN A 226 22.62 1.98 8.06
C GLN A 226 21.16 1.90 7.59
N GLY A 227 20.26 2.72 8.13
CA GLY A 227 18.82 2.63 7.85
C GLY A 227 18.16 1.49 8.63
N MET A 228 17.16 1.81 9.44
CA MET A 228 16.37 0.85 10.23
C MET A 228 14.90 0.83 9.83
N ALA A 229 14.23 -0.29 10.16
CA ALA A 229 12.79 -0.38 10.21
C ALA A 229 12.31 0.06 11.60
N CYS A 230 11.49 1.11 11.65
CA CYS A 230 11.04 1.73 12.89
C CYS A 230 9.57 2.18 12.79
N PHE A 231 9.03 2.68 13.91
CA PHE A 231 7.64 3.06 14.01
C PHE A 231 7.46 4.44 14.66
N ILE A 232 6.47 5.17 14.17
CA ILE A 232 5.80 6.26 14.90
C ILE A 232 4.35 5.82 15.11
N TYR A 233 3.81 5.93 16.32
CA TYR A 233 2.44 5.49 16.62
C TYR A 233 1.69 6.50 17.47
N ASN A 234 0.38 6.61 17.24
CA ASN A 234 -0.56 7.38 18.03
C ASN A 234 -0.87 6.63 19.33
N SER A 235 -0.29 7.07 20.46
CA SER A 235 -0.46 6.44 21.77
C SER A 235 -1.88 6.54 22.35
N GLU A 236 -2.72 7.43 21.81
CA GLU A 236 -4.14 7.51 22.19
C GLU A 236 -4.96 6.41 21.51
N THR A 237 -4.61 6.02 20.28
CA THR A 237 -5.30 4.93 19.55
C THR A 237 -4.75 3.55 19.93
N VAL A 238 -3.43 3.38 20.00
CA VAL A 238 -2.80 2.08 20.23
C VAL A 238 -1.76 2.07 21.34
N THR A 239 -1.59 0.91 21.97
CA THR A 239 -0.50 0.60 22.89
C THR A 239 0.37 -0.51 22.30
N HIS A 240 1.70 -0.37 22.32
CA HIS A 240 2.60 -1.44 21.89
C HIS A 240 2.60 -2.60 22.90
N VAL A 241 2.76 -3.83 22.40
CA VAL A 241 2.78 -5.06 23.20
C VAL A 241 4.16 -5.70 23.08
N GLY A 242 4.82 -5.94 24.22
CA GLY A 242 6.13 -6.60 24.25
C GLY A 242 7.28 -5.79 23.65
N ALA A 243 8.44 -6.43 23.54
CA ALA A 243 9.62 -5.88 22.87
C ALA A 243 9.50 -5.99 21.35
N ILE A 244 10.28 -5.20 20.60
CA ILE A 244 10.43 -5.41 19.15
C ILE A 244 11.21 -6.71 18.92
N SER A 245 10.71 -7.53 17.99
CA SER A 245 11.36 -8.76 17.55
C SER A 245 12.09 -8.52 16.21
N PRO A 246 13.42 -8.69 16.11
CA PRO A 246 14.13 -8.62 14.83
C PRO A 246 14.08 -9.98 14.10
N ASN A 247 13.82 -9.96 12.79
CA ASN A 247 13.91 -11.16 11.95
C ASN A 247 15.37 -11.40 11.54
N LYS A 248 15.97 -12.44 12.11
CA LYS A 248 17.36 -12.88 11.84
C LYS A 248 17.42 -14.25 11.14
N LEU A 249 16.28 -14.73 10.63
CA LEU A 249 16.15 -16.12 10.15
C LEU A 249 16.60 -16.32 8.70
N ALA A 250 16.74 -15.24 7.92
CA ALA A 250 17.37 -15.30 6.60
C ALA A 250 18.88 -15.34 6.76
N ASP A 251 19.39 -14.40 7.56
CA ASP A 251 20.76 -14.31 8.08
C ASP A 251 20.86 -13.15 9.09
N ASN A 252 22.09 -12.74 9.42
CA ASN A 252 22.37 -11.57 10.26
C ASN A 252 22.75 -10.32 9.45
N TYR A 253 22.38 -10.23 8.17
CA TYR A 253 22.62 -9.05 7.33
C TYR A 253 21.52 -8.02 7.56
N LEU A 254 21.93 -6.86 8.09
CA LEU A 254 21.08 -5.71 8.40
C LEU A 254 19.76 -6.10 9.10
N PRO A 255 19.80 -6.83 10.23
CA PRO A 255 18.59 -7.35 10.88
C PRO A 255 17.68 -6.23 11.41
N ASP A 256 18.22 -5.03 11.62
CA ASP A 256 17.46 -3.87 12.07
C ASP A 256 16.52 -3.29 10.98
N ARG A 257 16.63 -3.80 9.74
CA ARG A 257 15.73 -3.48 8.62
C ARG A 257 14.51 -4.40 8.55
N LYS A 258 14.39 -5.41 9.43
CA LYS A 258 13.33 -6.42 9.40
C LYS A 258 12.85 -6.67 10.83
N THR A 259 11.79 -6.00 11.24
CA THR A 259 11.34 -6.01 12.64
C THR A 259 9.84 -6.26 12.75
N ALA A 260 9.40 -6.79 13.88
CA ALA A 260 7.99 -6.92 14.23
C ALA A 260 7.69 -6.27 15.59
N GLN A 261 6.50 -5.68 15.69
CA GLN A 261 5.97 -5.09 16.92
C GLN A 261 4.48 -5.46 17.03
N GLY A 262 4.09 -6.05 18.16
CA GLY A 262 2.68 -6.19 18.51
C GLY A 262 2.09 -4.82 18.88
N PHE A 263 0.88 -4.53 18.42
CA PHE A 263 0.09 -3.37 18.82
C PHE A 263 -1.28 -3.82 19.29
N GLN A 264 -1.83 -3.06 20.23
CA GLN A 264 -3.16 -3.29 20.77
C GLN A 264 -3.99 -2.02 20.62
N LEU A 265 -5.17 -2.14 20.02
CA LEU A 265 -6.12 -1.05 19.94
C LEU A 265 -6.69 -0.74 21.32
N ASN A 266 -6.65 0.54 21.73
CA ASN A 266 -7.01 0.94 23.08
C ASN A 266 -8.52 0.82 23.34
N SER A 267 -9.34 1.04 22.30
CA SER A 267 -10.81 1.08 22.40
C SER A 267 -11.45 -0.27 22.68
N ASN A 268 -10.91 -1.36 22.09
CA ASN A 268 -11.49 -2.70 22.20
C ASN A 268 -10.51 -3.79 22.65
N ARG A 269 -9.23 -3.45 22.87
CA ARG A 269 -8.16 -4.35 23.35
C ARG A 269 -7.71 -5.41 22.34
N GLU A 270 -8.19 -5.37 21.11
CA GLU A 270 -7.73 -6.25 20.04
C GLU A 270 -6.30 -5.95 19.65
N ARG A 271 -5.64 -6.98 19.10
CA ARG A 271 -4.22 -6.94 18.80
C ARG A 271 -3.98 -7.39 17.38
N PHE A 272 -2.81 -7.01 16.89
CA PHE A 272 -2.21 -7.56 15.70
C PHE A 272 -0.70 -7.36 15.78
N ILE A 273 0.03 -8.02 14.90
CA ILE A 273 1.49 -7.96 14.79
C ILE A 273 1.83 -7.24 13.49
N LEU A 274 2.60 -6.15 13.58
CA LEU A 274 3.08 -5.41 12.43
C LEU A 274 4.54 -5.75 12.14
N CYS A 275 4.79 -6.39 11.00
CA CYS A 275 6.12 -6.72 10.47
C CYS A 275 6.56 -5.66 9.45
N CYS A 276 7.54 -4.83 9.79
CA CYS A 276 8.13 -3.83 8.90
C CYS A 276 9.43 -4.37 8.30
N ASN A 277 9.50 -4.40 6.97
CA ASN A 277 10.59 -5.03 6.24
C ASN A 277 11.21 -4.06 5.23
N HIS A 278 12.53 -4.11 5.13
CA HIS A 278 13.29 -3.58 4.01
C HIS A 278 14.30 -4.63 3.54
N TRP A 279 14.00 -5.23 2.39
CA TRP A 279 14.75 -6.37 1.84
C TRP A 279 15.90 -5.95 0.92
N LYS A 280 16.72 -6.91 0.53
CA LYS A 280 17.88 -6.65 -0.34
C LYS A 280 17.44 -6.05 -1.68
N SER A 281 17.98 -4.89 -2.02
CA SER A 281 17.68 -4.22 -3.30
C SER A 281 17.97 -5.07 -4.55
N LYS A 282 17.27 -4.76 -5.65
CA LYS A 282 17.35 -5.43 -6.96
C LYS A 282 18.68 -5.22 -7.70
N SER A 283 19.60 -4.44 -7.14
CA SER A 283 20.87 -4.07 -7.75
C SER A 283 22.03 -4.09 -6.74
N GLY A 284 23.25 -3.92 -7.23
CA GLY A 284 24.43 -3.76 -6.37
C GLY A 284 25.72 -3.85 -7.16
N THR A 285 26.81 -3.42 -6.54
CA THR A 285 28.17 -3.59 -7.07
C THR A 285 28.73 -4.96 -6.68
N ASN A 286 29.60 -5.54 -7.52
CA ASN A 286 30.29 -6.81 -7.25
C ASN A 286 29.33 -7.97 -6.88
N VAL A 287 28.24 -8.10 -7.63
CA VAL A 287 27.22 -9.12 -7.40
C VAL A 287 27.83 -10.53 -7.50
N PRO A 288 27.77 -11.35 -6.42
CA PRO A 288 28.23 -12.74 -6.46
C PRO A 288 27.49 -13.57 -7.52
N GLU A 289 28.15 -14.58 -8.08
CA GLU A 289 27.61 -15.40 -9.18
C GLU A 289 26.19 -15.92 -8.90
N GLN A 290 25.96 -16.47 -7.70
CA GLN A 290 24.66 -17.01 -7.27
C GLN A 290 23.53 -15.97 -7.19
N TYR A 291 23.86 -14.67 -7.22
CA TYR A 291 22.92 -13.55 -7.12
C TYR A 291 22.90 -12.69 -8.39
N LYS A 292 23.60 -13.08 -9.45
CA LYS A 292 23.57 -12.34 -10.72
C LYS A 292 22.15 -12.35 -11.29
N ASP A 293 21.84 -11.25 -11.97
CA ASP A 293 20.61 -11.13 -12.74
C ASP A 293 20.56 -12.22 -13.83
N LYS A 294 19.42 -12.90 -13.92
CA LYS A 294 19.16 -13.95 -14.90
C LYS A 294 18.53 -13.41 -16.19
N GLY A 295 18.23 -12.12 -16.24
CA GLY A 295 17.54 -11.48 -17.36
C GLY A 295 16.04 -11.84 -17.43
N ASP A 296 15.48 -12.38 -16.36
CA ASP A 296 14.07 -12.78 -16.23
C ASP A 296 13.15 -11.67 -15.71
N GLY A 297 13.70 -10.47 -15.54
CA GLY A 297 13.02 -9.28 -15.04
C GLY A 297 13.12 -9.06 -13.53
N GLN A 298 13.67 -10.02 -12.79
CA GLN A 298 13.70 -9.94 -11.34
C GLN A 298 14.89 -9.14 -10.82
N GLY A 299 15.92 -8.93 -11.64
CA GLY A 299 17.14 -8.22 -11.25
C GLY A 299 18.07 -9.05 -10.36
N ALA A 300 19.17 -8.45 -9.95
CA ALA A 300 20.14 -9.10 -9.08
C ALA A 300 19.56 -9.40 -7.68
N TYR A 301 20.21 -10.32 -6.96
CA TYR A 301 19.85 -10.73 -5.60
C TYR A 301 18.43 -11.29 -5.46
N ASN A 302 17.78 -11.74 -6.54
CA ASN A 302 16.47 -12.38 -6.43
C ASN A 302 16.48 -13.62 -5.50
N PRO A 303 17.43 -14.57 -5.61
CA PRO A 303 17.50 -15.70 -4.67
C PRO A 303 17.66 -15.26 -3.21
N ARG A 304 18.28 -14.11 -2.98
CA ARG A 304 18.40 -13.54 -1.64
C ARG A 304 17.06 -13.00 -1.12
N ARG A 305 16.30 -12.28 -1.94
CA ARG A 305 14.96 -11.82 -1.57
C ARG A 305 14.00 -13.01 -1.32
N VAL A 306 14.14 -14.10 -2.08
CA VAL A 306 13.40 -15.36 -1.80
C VAL A 306 13.75 -15.91 -0.42
N GLN A 307 15.03 -15.97 -0.05
CA GLN A 307 15.44 -16.38 1.31
C GLN A 307 14.85 -15.48 2.40
N GLU A 308 14.75 -14.17 2.13
CA GLU A 308 14.13 -13.19 3.06
C GLU A 308 12.61 -13.39 3.18
N ALA A 309 11.93 -13.77 2.10
CA ALA A 309 10.52 -14.16 2.11
C ALA A 309 10.28 -15.45 2.92
N GLU A 310 11.04 -16.52 2.66
CA GLU A 310 10.95 -17.78 3.41
C GLU A 310 11.24 -17.58 4.91
N ALA A 311 12.24 -16.75 5.22
CA ALA A 311 12.55 -16.39 6.60
C ALA A 311 11.43 -15.61 7.26
N THR A 312 10.74 -14.73 6.52
CA THR A 312 9.58 -13.99 7.02
C THR A 312 8.43 -14.93 7.37
N LEU A 313 8.15 -15.94 6.54
CA LEU A 313 7.15 -16.97 6.86
C LEU A 313 7.48 -17.75 8.14
N ARG A 314 8.74 -18.18 8.31
CA ARG A 314 9.18 -18.84 9.55
C ARG A 314 9.08 -17.89 10.75
N PHE A 315 9.45 -16.64 10.57
CA PHE A 315 9.43 -15.63 11.61
C PHE A 315 8.01 -15.31 12.07
N ILE A 316 7.04 -15.29 11.16
CA ILE A 316 5.61 -15.15 11.46
C ILE A 316 5.16 -16.21 12.48
N GLU A 317 5.59 -17.46 12.33
CA GLU A 317 5.24 -18.55 13.25
C GLU A 317 5.91 -18.41 14.65
N GLU A 318 7.04 -17.72 14.75
CA GLU A 318 7.69 -17.38 16.03
C GLU A 318 7.01 -16.20 16.72
N ILE A 319 6.69 -15.13 15.97
CA ILE A 319 6.12 -13.91 16.53
C ILE A 319 4.64 -14.10 16.91
N LYS A 320 3.88 -14.93 16.19
CA LYS A 320 2.51 -15.30 16.61
C LYS A 320 2.48 -15.86 18.03
N LYS A 321 3.46 -16.69 18.38
CA LYS A 321 3.63 -17.23 19.75
C LYS A 321 4.12 -16.17 20.73
N THR A 322 5.04 -15.30 20.28
CA THR A 322 5.63 -14.25 21.11
C THR A 322 4.62 -13.20 21.53
N TYR A 323 3.76 -12.75 20.61
CA TYR A 323 2.72 -11.74 20.89
C TYR A 323 1.36 -12.36 21.22
N ASN A 324 1.22 -13.69 21.09
CA ASN A 324 0.01 -14.46 21.30
C ASN A 324 -1.17 -13.93 20.46
N ASP A 325 -0.94 -13.80 19.16
CA ASP A 325 -1.90 -13.24 18.22
C ASP A 325 -1.68 -13.81 16.80
N PRO A 326 -2.73 -14.25 16.08
CA PRO A 326 -2.60 -14.79 14.72
C PRO A 326 -2.56 -13.73 13.61
N ASP A 327 -2.97 -12.50 13.91
CA ASP A 327 -3.15 -11.42 12.95
C ASP A 327 -1.82 -10.74 12.68
N VAL A 328 -1.29 -10.93 11.48
CA VAL A 328 0.01 -10.38 11.09
C VAL A 328 -0.11 -9.59 9.81
N LEU A 329 0.35 -8.33 9.85
CA LEU A 329 0.53 -7.48 8.69
C LEU A 329 2.01 -7.39 8.33
N VAL A 330 2.37 -7.77 7.11
CA VAL A 330 3.70 -7.64 6.54
C VAL A 330 3.70 -6.43 5.60
N VAL A 331 4.51 -5.42 5.93
CA VAL A 331 4.62 -4.18 5.16
C VAL A 331 6.07 -3.79 4.91
N GLY A 332 6.26 -2.84 4.00
CA GLY A 332 7.53 -2.18 3.72
C GLY A 332 8.05 -2.45 2.31
N ASP A 333 9.27 -1.98 2.05
CA ASP A 333 9.95 -2.15 0.76
C ASP A 333 10.55 -3.55 0.65
N LEU A 334 9.82 -4.44 -0.03
CA LEU A 334 10.25 -5.81 -0.29
C LEU A 334 11.18 -5.91 -1.49
N ASN A 335 11.42 -4.79 -2.21
CA ASN A 335 12.28 -4.73 -3.38
C ASN A 335 11.93 -5.78 -4.44
N ALA A 336 10.66 -6.10 -4.62
CA ALA A 336 10.18 -7.08 -5.58
C ALA A 336 8.83 -6.66 -6.15
N TYR A 337 8.65 -6.78 -7.46
CA TYR A 337 7.36 -6.53 -8.12
C TYR A 337 6.37 -7.67 -7.87
N THR A 338 5.08 -7.40 -8.00
CA THR A 338 3.99 -8.26 -7.53
C THR A 338 4.08 -9.72 -8.00
N CYS A 339 4.50 -10.01 -9.23
CA CYS A 339 4.59 -11.38 -9.74
C CYS A 339 5.97 -12.06 -9.52
N GLU A 340 6.92 -11.39 -8.87
CA GLU A 340 8.27 -11.93 -8.65
C GLU A 340 8.31 -13.04 -7.58
N ASP A 341 9.33 -13.89 -7.66
CA ASP A 341 9.52 -15.04 -6.76
C ASP A 341 9.37 -14.71 -5.27
N PRO A 342 9.91 -13.59 -4.73
CA PRO A 342 9.80 -13.29 -3.31
C PRO A 342 8.36 -13.01 -2.85
N ILE A 343 7.55 -12.33 -3.67
CA ILE A 343 6.15 -12.04 -3.35
C ILE A 343 5.32 -13.31 -3.46
N ARG A 344 5.51 -14.08 -4.53
CA ARG A 344 4.86 -15.38 -4.70
C ARG A 344 5.19 -16.36 -3.57
N THR A 345 6.44 -16.33 -3.08
CA THR A 345 6.84 -17.15 -1.91
C THR A 345 5.99 -16.82 -0.68
N LEU A 346 5.70 -15.54 -0.44
CA LEU A 346 4.82 -15.14 0.67
C LEU A 346 3.36 -15.59 0.45
N GLU A 347 2.86 -15.47 -0.78
CA GLU A 347 1.50 -15.87 -1.16
C GLU A 347 1.29 -17.38 -1.08
N ASP A 348 2.24 -18.17 -1.61
CA ASP A 348 2.28 -19.63 -1.50
C ASP A 348 2.41 -20.08 -0.04
N GLY A 349 3.00 -19.23 0.81
CA GLY A 349 3.06 -19.37 2.26
C GLY A 349 1.75 -19.04 3.00
N GLY A 350 0.70 -18.63 2.28
CA GLY A 350 -0.63 -18.36 2.81
C GLY A 350 -0.88 -16.90 3.22
N LEU A 351 -0.01 -15.95 2.87
CA LEU A 351 -0.31 -14.53 3.01
C LEU A 351 -1.14 -14.02 1.84
N ILE A 352 -2.02 -13.05 2.09
CA ILE A 352 -2.83 -12.40 1.06
C ILE A 352 -2.22 -11.05 0.75
N ASN A 353 -1.90 -10.80 -0.51
CA ASN A 353 -1.47 -9.48 -0.98
C ASN A 353 -2.67 -8.52 -1.09
N LEU A 354 -2.74 -7.57 -0.17
CA LEU A 354 -3.86 -6.63 -0.06
C LEU A 354 -3.89 -5.65 -1.24
N LEU A 355 -2.74 -5.32 -1.83
CA LEU A 355 -2.68 -4.40 -2.97
C LEU A 355 -3.22 -5.07 -4.25
N THR A 356 -3.00 -6.37 -4.41
CA THR A 356 -3.64 -7.14 -5.48
C THR A 356 -5.16 -7.24 -5.29
N ALA A 357 -5.63 -7.35 -4.04
CA ALA A 357 -7.06 -7.42 -3.72
C ALA A 357 -7.79 -6.08 -3.93
N TYR A 358 -7.18 -4.97 -3.50
CA TYR A 358 -7.86 -3.67 -3.37
C TYR A 358 -7.42 -2.63 -4.39
N ALA A 359 -6.16 -2.66 -4.85
CA ALA A 359 -5.56 -1.64 -5.71
C ALA A 359 -4.69 -2.23 -6.85
N PRO A 360 -5.16 -3.25 -7.62
CA PRO A 360 -4.32 -3.99 -8.56
C PRO A 360 -3.80 -3.16 -9.75
N ASN A 361 -4.32 -1.96 -9.96
CA ASN A 361 -3.97 -1.06 -11.06
C ASN A 361 -3.32 0.24 -10.58
N GLU A 362 -2.80 0.26 -9.35
CA GLU A 362 -2.00 1.36 -8.82
C GLU A 362 -0.53 0.93 -8.63
N TYR A 363 0.29 1.80 -8.05
CA TYR A 363 1.72 1.55 -7.84
C TYR A 363 2.30 2.46 -6.75
N SER A 364 3.39 2.02 -6.12
CA SER A 364 4.17 2.83 -5.17
C SER A 364 5.44 3.42 -5.78
N TYR A 365 5.89 2.90 -6.93
CA TYR A 365 7.20 3.18 -7.49
C TYR A 365 7.19 3.34 -9.01
N ALA A 366 8.06 4.20 -9.54
CA ALA A 366 8.24 4.45 -10.98
C ALA A 366 9.72 4.61 -11.29
N PHE A 367 10.24 3.85 -12.25
CA PHE A 367 11.67 3.84 -12.55
C PHE A 367 11.97 3.64 -14.03
N PHE A 368 13.06 4.26 -14.51
CA PHE A 368 13.54 4.07 -15.86
C PHE A 368 14.41 2.83 -15.96
N SER A 369 13.92 1.82 -16.66
CA SER A 369 14.71 0.64 -16.99
C SER A 369 14.37 0.16 -18.39
N ASN A 370 15.35 -0.43 -19.07
CA ASN A 370 15.18 -1.05 -20.37
C ASN A 370 14.45 -0.16 -21.40
N GLY A 371 14.78 1.14 -21.43
CA GLY A 371 14.26 2.06 -22.45
C GLY A 371 12.86 2.62 -22.17
N SER A 372 12.26 2.38 -21.02
CA SER A 372 10.97 2.95 -20.62
C SER A 372 10.94 3.33 -19.14
N TYR A 373 10.19 4.38 -18.78
CA TYR A 373 9.76 4.58 -17.39
C TYR A 373 8.53 3.73 -17.15
N ALA A 374 8.64 2.79 -16.21
CA ALA A 374 7.59 1.82 -15.93
C ALA A 374 7.27 1.83 -14.43
N THR A 375 6.01 1.54 -14.12
CA THR A 375 5.46 1.60 -12.76
C THR A 375 5.18 0.22 -12.18
N GLY A 376 5.18 0.12 -10.85
CA GLY A 376 4.78 -1.08 -10.12
C GLY A 376 4.96 -0.94 -8.62
N TYR A 377 4.72 -2.02 -7.88
CA TYR A 377 4.91 -2.05 -6.43
C TYR A 377 6.29 -2.59 -6.07
N LEU A 378 7.03 -1.85 -5.24
CA LEU A 378 8.13 -2.38 -4.44
C LEU A 378 7.77 -2.44 -2.95
N ASP A 379 6.89 -1.53 -2.53
CA ASP A 379 6.30 -1.47 -1.20
C ASP A 379 5.00 -2.26 -1.21
N HIS A 380 4.87 -3.18 -0.26
CA HIS A 380 3.73 -4.10 -0.19
C HIS A 380 2.99 -4.01 1.13
N SER A 381 1.76 -4.55 1.12
CA SER A 381 0.98 -4.85 2.32
C SER A 381 0.36 -6.24 2.14
N LEU A 382 0.83 -7.20 2.94
CA LEU A 382 0.33 -8.58 2.93
C LEU A 382 -0.16 -8.96 4.33
N ALA A 383 -1.25 -9.71 4.40
CA ALA A 383 -1.85 -10.11 5.68
C ALA A 383 -1.95 -11.63 5.82
N THR A 384 -1.90 -12.14 7.05
CA THR A 384 -2.43 -13.47 7.35
C THR A 384 -3.94 -13.51 7.06
N SER A 385 -4.47 -14.68 6.75
CA SER A 385 -5.90 -14.84 6.44
C SER A 385 -6.84 -14.38 7.56
N THR A 386 -6.40 -14.41 8.82
CA THR A 386 -7.18 -13.92 9.96
C THR A 386 -7.23 -12.40 10.03
N LEU A 387 -6.13 -11.71 9.66
CA LEU A 387 -6.11 -10.25 9.60
C LEU A 387 -6.78 -9.73 8.32
N GLU A 388 -6.62 -10.42 7.19
CA GLU A 388 -7.23 -10.00 5.91
C GLU A 388 -8.74 -9.82 6.02
N GLN A 389 -9.42 -10.69 6.77
CA GLN A 389 -10.86 -10.59 7.04
C GLN A 389 -11.27 -9.32 7.80
N GLN A 390 -10.31 -8.63 8.42
CA GLN A 390 -10.48 -7.38 9.17
C GLN A 390 -9.97 -6.17 8.39
N VAL A 391 -9.34 -6.38 7.22
CA VAL A 391 -8.91 -5.30 6.34
C VAL A 391 -10.12 -4.78 5.58
N VAL A 392 -10.28 -3.46 5.60
CA VAL A 392 -11.34 -2.75 4.88
C VAL A 392 -10.85 -2.34 3.50
N TYR A 393 -9.61 -1.84 3.40
CA TYR A 393 -9.02 -1.38 2.16
C TYR A 393 -7.49 -1.26 2.27
N ALA A 394 -6.79 -1.34 1.14
CA ALA A 394 -5.37 -1.01 1.06
C ALA A 394 -5.05 -0.33 -0.28
N CYS A 395 -4.25 0.75 -0.24
CA CYS A 395 -3.86 1.48 -1.44
C CYS A 395 -2.55 2.28 -1.25
N PRO A 396 -1.88 2.71 -2.33
CA PRO A 396 -0.81 3.68 -2.23
C PRO A 396 -1.37 5.11 -2.06
N PHE A 397 -0.74 5.91 -1.22
CA PHE A 397 -0.96 7.36 -1.19
C PHE A 397 0.03 8.05 -2.12
N ARG A 398 -0.42 8.30 -3.35
CA ARG A 398 0.41 8.67 -4.50
C ARG A 398 0.92 10.12 -4.46
N ILE A 399 1.87 10.39 -3.58
CA ILE A 399 2.49 11.73 -3.41
C ILE A 399 3.92 11.85 -3.98
N ASN A 400 4.52 10.73 -4.43
CA ASN A 400 5.97 10.64 -4.67
C ASN A 400 6.34 10.10 -6.05
N ALA A 401 5.99 8.85 -6.35
CA ALA A 401 6.44 8.17 -7.58
C ALA A 401 5.99 8.85 -8.88
N ASP A 402 4.87 9.57 -8.83
CA ASP A 402 4.34 10.30 -9.97
C ASP A 402 5.09 11.60 -10.30
N GLU A 403 5.75 12.16 -9.29
CA GLU A 403 6.38 13.47 -9.36
C GLU A 403 7.70 13.41 -10.13
N PRO A 404 8.08 14.45 -10.88
CA PRO A 404 9.34 14.45 -11.62
C PRO A 404 10.55 14.32 -10.70
N GLN A 405 11.55 13.56 -11.15
CA GLN A 405 12.82 13.45 -10.44
C GLN A 405 13.51 14.81 -10.23
N ARG A 406 13.29 15.82 -11.10
CA ARG A 406 13.94 17.13 -10.92
C ARG A 406 13.54 17.85 -9.62
N ILE A 407 12.35 17.60 -9.09
CA ILE A 407 11.87 18.20 -7.83
C ILE A 407 12.15 17.31 -6.61
N ASP A 408 12.86 16.22 -6.82
CA ASP A 408 13.43 15.40 -5.76
C ASP A 408 14.39 16.23 -4.90
N ILE A 409 14.40 15.95 -3.60
CA ILE A 409 15.12 16.72 -2.60
C ILE A 409 16.64 16.66 -2.82
N ASP A 410 17.14 15.51 -3.29
CA ASP A 410 18.57 15.32 -3.56
C ASP A 410 18.99 15.90 -4.93
N GLN A 411 18.07 16.56 -5.65
CA GLN A 411 18.32 17.19 -6.93
C GLN A 411 18.34 18.72 -6.80
N ASN A 412 18.98 19.39 -7.76
CA ASN A 412 19.09 20.85 -7.82
C ASN A 412 17.77 21.53 -8.28
N GLY A 413 16.61 20.99 -7.88
CA GLY A 413 15.29 21.54 -8.15
C GLY A 413 14.87 22.58 -7.12
N VAL A 414 13.90 23.43 -7.50
CA VAL A 414 13.25 24.34 -6.54
C VAL A 414 12.32 23.51 -5.66
N GLN A 415 12.58 23.55 -4.35
CA GLN A 415 11.75 22.88 -3.36
C GLN A 415 10.59 23.79 -2.96
N THR A 416 9.43 23.18 -2.73
CA THR A 416 8.23 23.86 -2.22
C THR A 416 7.87 23.25 -0.87
N ASP A 417 7.37 24.06 0.05
CA ASP A 417 6.92 23.63 1.38
C ASP A 417 5.59 22.84 1.27
N ASN A 418 5.70 21.58 0.84
CA ASN A 418 4.60 20.63 0.71
C ASN A 418 5.13 19.19 0.86
N MET A 419 4.24 18.19 0.86
CA MET A 419 4.61 16.78 1.07
C MET A 419 5.08 16.04 -0.18
N TYR A 420 4.98 16.63 -1.37
CA TYR A 420 5.17 15.90 -2.63
C TYR A 420 6.65 15.69 -2.95
N ARG A 421 6.96 14.53 -3.54
CA ARG A 421 8.34 14.10 -3.86
C ARG A 421 9.27 14.21 -2.64
N CYS A 422 8.80 13.77 -1.48
CA CYS A 422 9.63 13.66 -0.28
C CYS A 422 10.45 12.35 -0.24
N SER A 423 10.11 11.41 -1.12
CA SER A 423 10.81 10.16 -1.41
C SER A 423 10.53 9.80 -2.89
N ASP A 424 11.26 8.83 -3.42
CA ASP A 424 10.95 8.12 -4.66
C ASP A 424 9.85 7.03 -4.51
N HIS A 425 9.51 6.64 -3.27
CA HIS A 425 8.44 5.70 -2.94
C HIS A 425 7.18 6.41 -2.46
N SER A 426 6.00 5.98 -2.92
CA SER A 426 4.72 6.43 -2.35
C SER A 426 4.33 5.52 -1.17
N PRO A 427 3.88 6.08 -0.03
CA PRO A 427 3.48 5.27 1.12
C PRO A 427 2.31 4.33 0.80
N ILE A 428 2.30 3.14 1.41
CA ILE A 428 1.17 2.21 1.36
C ILE A 428 0.33 2.37 2.62
N VAL A 429 -0.99 2.50 2.46
CA VAL A 429 -1.94 2.68 3.55
C VAL A 429 -2.86 1.47 3.62
N THR A 430 -3.02 0.90 4.81
CA THR A 430 -3.94 -0.20 5.12
C THR A 430 -4.94 0.26 6.17
N PHE A 431 -6.22 0.15 5.84
CA PHE A 431 -7.34 0.49 6.71
C PHE A 431 -7.90 -0.80 7.29
N ILE A 432 -7.91 -0.89 8.61
CA ILE A 432 -8.26 -2.10 9.35
C ILE A 432 -9.43 -1.75 10.27
N ASN A 433 -10.45 -2.57 10.22
CA ASN A 433 -11.45 -2.62 11.27
C ASN A 433 -11.08 -3.79 12.16
N LEU A 434 -10.14 -3.54 13.08
CA LEU A 434 -9.61 -4.54 14.00
C LEU A 434 -10.68 -4.81 15.04
N GLU A 435 -11.64 -5.65 14.67
CA GLU A 435 -12.75 -6.03 15.53
C GLU A 435 -12.31 -7.18 16.40
N SER A 436 -12.87 -7.24 17.61
CA SER A 436 -12.84 -8.52 18.30
C SER A 436 -13.46 -9.49 17.36
N SER A 437 -12.76 -10.58 17.02
CA SER A 437 -13.37 -11.73 16.40
C SER A 437 -14.59 -12.06 17.24
N SER A 438 -15.73 -11.50 16.84
CA SER A 438 -16.90 -11.47 17.69
C SER A 438 -17.46 -12.86 17.56
N THR A 439 -17.04 -13.75 18.45
CA THR A 439 -18.01 -14.70 18.98
C THR A 439 -19.14 -13.79 19.44
N GLY A 440 -20.26 -13.70 18.70
CA GLY A 440 -21.32 -12.69 18.84
C GLY A 440 -22.00 -12.67 20.22
N ILE A 441 -21.23 -12.32 21.25
CA ILE A 441 -21.56 -12.23 22.65
C ILE A 441 -21.63 -10.73 22.93
N GLU A 442 -22.82 -10.18 22.78
CA GLU A 442 -23.15 -8.85 23.28
C GLU A 442 -23.60 -8.96 24.74
N ASP A 443 -22.95 -8.21 25.63
CA ASP A 443 -23.45 -7.98 26.99
C ASP A 443 -24.67 -7.04 26.92
N VAL A 444 -25.81 -7.45 27.48
CA VAL A 444 -26.98 -6.56 27.65
C VAL A 444 -26.93 -5.96 29.06
N GLY A 445 -26.88 -4.64 29.12
CA GLY A 445 -26.77 -3.88 30.36
C GLY A 445 -27.98 -3.92 31.31
N THR A 446 -27.66 -3.61 32.57
CA THR A 446 -28.46 -3.04 33.68
C THR A 446 -29.66 -3.79 34.30
N SER A 447 -29.87 -5.08 34.06
CA SER A 447 -30.65 -5.92 35.01
C SER A 447 -29.72 -6.56 36.04
N GLN A 448 -30.16 -6.71 37.31
CA GLN A 448 -29.51 -7.63 38.25
C GLN A 448 -30.09 -9.04 38.05
N PRO A 449 -29.26 -10.10 37.97
CA PRO A 449 -27.79 -10.05 37.93
C PRO A 449 -27.23 -9.42 36.65
N ALA A 450 -26.19 -8.60 36.74
CA ALA A 450 -25.41 -8.26 35.56
C ALA A 450 -24.57 -9.50 35.21
N ILE A 451 -24.69 -9.99 33.97
CA ILE A 451 -24.00 -11.20 33.51
C ILE A 451 -23.08 -10.91 32.33
N ARG A 452 -21.97 -11.64 32.26
CA ARG A 452 -21.00 -11.59 31.16
C ARG A 452 -20.59 -13.00 30.77
N LEU A 453 -20.62 -13.32 29.48
CA LEU A 453 -20.20 -14.61 28.95
C LEU A 453 -18.83 -14.45 28.28
N THR A 454 -17.88 -15.34 28.57
CA THR A 454 -16.53 -15.31 27.99
C THR A 454 -16.02 -16.71 27.66
N GLY A 455 -15.01 -16.79 26.80
CA GLY A 455 -14.34 -18.03 26.41
C GLY A 455 -14.64 -18.46 24.98
N ASP A 456 -14.01 -19.56 24.57
CA ASP A 456 -14.16 -20.13 23.23
C ASP A 456 -15.13 -21.32 23.26
N PRO A 457 -16.29 -21.26 22.57
CA PRO A 457 -17.26 -22.34 22.57
C PRO A 457 -16.70 -23.67 22.02
N ARG A 458 -15.63 -23.63 21.21
CA ARG A 458 -14.93 -24.83 20.71
C ARG A 458 -14.28 -25.64 21.83
N SER A 459 -14.07 -25.04 23.01
CA SER A 459 -13.57 -25.72 24.22
C SER A 459 -14.64 -26.60 24.90
N GLY A 460 -15.89 -26.55 24.43
CA GLY A 460 -17.02 -27.32 24.97
C GLY A 460 -17.68 -26.71 26.21
N TYR A 461 -17.14 -25.61 26.74
CA TYR A 461 -17.70 -24.84 27.84
C TYR A 461 -17.43 -23.35 27.64
N LEU A 462 -18.30 -22.50 28.17
CA LEU A 462 -18.11 -21.05 28.29
C LEU A 462 -18.11 -20.66 29.77
N THR A 463 -17.46 -19.55 30.11
CA THR A 463 -17.52 -18.99 31.47
C THR A 463 -18.61 -17.92 31.54
N LEU A 464 -19.63 -18.16 32.35
CA LEU A 464 -20.63 -17.17 32.72
C LEU A 464 -20.22 -16.52 34.04
N MET A 465 -19.99 -15.21 34.03
CA MET A 465 -19.75 -14.39 35.22
C MET A 465 -21.02 -13.61 35.58
N SER A 466 -21.27 -13.41 36.88
CA SER A 466 -22.45 -12.72 37.39
C SER A 466 -22.08 -11.72 38.49
N SER A 467 -22.87 -10.66 38.66
CA SER A 467 -22.74 -9.74 39.80
C SER A 467 -23.28 -10.32 41.12
N THR A 468 -24.17 -11.32 41.05
CA THR A 468 -24.77 -12.02 42.19
C THR A 468 -24.53 -13.53 42.11
N GLU A 469 -24.84 -14.24 43.20
CA GLU A 469 -24.90 -15.71 43.17
C GLU A 469 -26.08 -16.15 42.31
N LEU A 470 -25.82 -17.11 41.42
CA LEU A 470 -26.83 -17.65 40.51
C LEU A 470 -27.46 -18.89 41.13
N THR A 471 -28.78 -19.04 40.97
CA THR A 471 -29.51 -20.24 41.35
C THR A 471 -29.80 -21.14 40.16
N ARG A 472 -29.90 -20.57 38.95
CA ARG A 472 -30.17 -21.33 37.73
C ARG A 472 -29.61 -20.65 36.50
N VAL A 473 -29.14 -21.44 35.54
CA VAL A 473 -28.72 -20.99 34.20
C VAL A 473 -29.38 -21.85 33.14
N GLU A 474 -30.00 -21.22 32.14
CA GLU A 474 -30.67 -21.90 31.03
C GLU A 474 -30.04 -21.51 29.69
N ILE A 475 -29.92 -22.48 28.78
CA ILE A 475 -29.66 -22.27 27.36
C ILE A 475 -31.01 -22.38 26.65
N VAL A 476 -31.37 -21.34 25.91
CA VAL A 476 -32.66 -21.21 25.23
C VAL A 476 -32.40 -21.00 23.74
N SER A 477 -33.15 -21.69 22.88
CA SER A 477 -33.10 -21.48 21.43
C SER A 477 -33.69 -20.13 21.01
N SER A 478 -33.47 -19.74 19.76
CA SER A 478 -34.06 -18.54 19.15
C SER A 478 -35.61 -18.55 19.14
N SER A 479 -36.25 -19.72 19.19
CA SER A 479 -37.72 -19.86 19.29
C SER A 479 -38.24 -19.78 20.73
N GLY A 480 -37.36 -19.62 21.72
CA GLY A 480 -37.73 -19.54 23.14
C GLY A 480 -37.83 -20.88 23.86
N GLN A 481 -37.51 -22.01 23.21
CA GLN A 481 -37.48 -23.33 23.84
C GLN A 481 -36.20 -23.50 24.66
N THR A 482 -36.33 -23.88 25.94
CA THR A 482 -35.20 -24.26 26.80
C THR A 482 -34.56 -25.56 26.30
N ILE A 483 -33.28 -25.47 25.93
CA ILE A 483 -32.44 -26.56 25.43
C ILE A 483 -31.73 -27.27 26.58
N ALA A 484 -31.24 -26.51 27.56
CA ALA A 484 -30.61 -27.03 28.76
C ALA A 484 -30.91 -26.11 29.96
N SER A 485 -30.98 -26.69 31.15
CA SER A 485 -31.15 -25.98 32.41
C SER A 485 -30.19 -26.56 33.44
N HIS A 486 -29.46 -25.69 34.12
CA HIS A 486 -28.46 -26.04 35.12
C HIS A 486 -28.84 -25.40 36.45
N ASP A 487 -28.97 -26.23 37.48
CA ASP A 487 -29.10 -25.75 38.86
C ASP A 487 -27.70 -25.33 39.36
N THR A 488 -27.60 -24.11 39.84
CA THR A 488 -26.36 -23.54 40.37
C THR A 488 -26.48 -23.15 41.84
N ALA A 489 -27.58 -23.54 42.52
CA ALA A 489 -27.79 -23.26 43.93
C ALA A 489 -26.63 -23.77 44.79
N GLY A 490 -26.10 -22.89 45.65
CA GLY A 490 -24.95 -23.17 46.52
C GLY A 490 -23.58 -22.86 45.90
N ASN A 491 -23.52 -22.42 44.64
CA ASN A 491 -22.30 -21.87 44.05
C ASN A 491 -22.11 -20.40 44.44
N THR A 492 -21.17 -20.14 45.35
CA THR A 492 -20.85 -18.78 45.84
C THR A 492 -19.84 -18.03 44.98
N GLU A 493 -19.26 -18.67 43.95
CA GLU A 493 -18.14 -18.11 43.17
C GLU A 493 -18.57 -17.02 42.17
N LYS A 494 -19.87 -16.72 42.06
CA LYS A 494 -20.47 -15.80 41.06
C LYS A 494 -20.00 -16.06 39.63
N ARG A 495 -19.57 -17.29 39.38
CA ARG A 495 -19.00 -17.79 38.13
C ARG A 495 -19.53 -19.19 37.90
N PHE A 496 -19.91 -19.50 36.67
CA PHE A 496 -20.42 -20.80 36.28
C PHE A 496 -19.80 -21.22 34.95
N ASN A 497 -19.28 -22.45 34.87
CA ASN A 497 -18.82 -23.03 33.62
C ASN A 497 -20.01 -23.63 32.89
N LEU A 498 -20.53 -22.91 31.90
CA LEU A 498 -21.68 -23.27 31.10
C LEU A 498 -21.30 -24.31 30.04
N PRO A 499 -21.81 -25.56 30.10
CA PRO A 499 -21.53 -26.56 29.09
C PRO A 499 -22.21 -26.22 27.76
N VAL A 500 -21.44 -26.21 26.67
CA VAL A 500 -21.95 -25.97 25.31
C VAL A 500 -21.58 -27.09 24.34
N LYS A 501 -20.82 -28.09 24.80
CA LYS A 501 -20.42 -29.25 24.00
C LYS A 501 -21.64 -30.02 23.50
N GLY A 502 -21.73 -30.20 22.18
CA GLY A 502 -22.79 -30.98 21.54
C GLY A 502 -24.03 -30.17 21.14
N LEU A 503 -24.05 -28.86 21.40
CA LEU A 503 -25.03 -27.95 20.81
C LEU A 503 -24.74 -27.75 19.32
N ALA A 504 -25.80 -27.64 18.52
CA ALA A 504 -25.67 -27.35 17.10
C ALA A 504 -25.19 -25.90 16.87
N HIS A 505 -24.51 -25.68 15.75
CA HIS A 505 -24.17 -24.33 15.27
C HIS A 505 -25.42 -23.45 15.20
N GLY A 506 -25.33 -22.22 15.70
CA GLY A 506 -26.48 -21.30 15.68
C GLY A 506 -26.58 -20.35 16.86
N PHE A 507 -27.71 -19.66 16.94
CA PHE A 507 -28.01 -18.61 17.91
C PHE A 507 -28.79 -19.15 19.11
N TYR A 508 -28.33 -18.79 20.31
CA TYR A 508 -28.92 -19.13 21.58
C TYR A 508 -29.01 -17.91 22.50
N LEU A 509 -29.93 -17.95 23.45
CA LEU A 509 -30.03 -17.04 24.58
C LEU A 509 -29.62 -17.78 25.85
N ILE A 510 -28.80 -17.15 26.68
CA ILE A 510 -28.49 -17.65 28.03
C ILE A 510 -29.30 -16.85 29.02
N ARG A 511 -30.13 -17.51 29.83
CA ARG A 511 -30.87 -16.88 30.94
C ARG A 511 -30.23 -17.27 32.26
N ALA A 512 -29.92 -16.30 33.09
CA ALA A 512 -29.34 -16.51 34.41
C ALA A 512 -30.26 -15.94 35.49
N TYR A 513 -30.53 -16.73 36.52
CA TYR A 513 -31.44 -16.41 37.62
C TYR A 513 -30.67 -16.29 38.92
N ASP A 514 -30.98 -15.29 39.75
CA ASP A 514 -30.44 -15.14 41.10
C ASP A 514 -31.38 -15.70 42.19
N ALA A 515 -31.01 -15.54 43.46
CA ALA A 515 -31.80 -16.00 44.59
C ALA A 515 -33.13 -15.25 44.75
N GLN A 516 -33.24 -14.04 44.19
CA GLN A 516 -34.47 -13.24 44.16
C GLN A 516 -35.35 -13.57 42.95
N SER A 517 -34.97 -14.57 42.15
CA SER A 517 -35.61 -14.94 40.88
C SER A 517 -35.56 -13.84 39.81
N CYS A 518 -34.66 -12.86 39.95
CA CYS A 518 -34.39 -11.89 38.89
C CYS A 518 -33.65 -12.60 37.76
N CYS A 519 -34.02 -12.29 36.51
CA CYS A 519 -33.47 -12.92 35.32
C CYS A 519 -32.69 -11.91 34.49
N ALA A 520 -31.48 -12.28 34.09
CA ALA A 520 -30.72 -11.59 33.06
C ALA A 520 -30.52 -12.50 31.84
N THR A 521 -30.40 -11.89 30.66
CA THR A 521 -30.24 -12.63 29.41
C THR A 521 -29.06 -12.10 28.61
N CYS A 522 -28.19 -12.98 28.12
CA CYS A 522 -27.16 -12.63 27.14
C CYS A 522 -27.26 -13.52 25.89
N LYS A 523 -26.68 -13.06 24.78
CA LYS A 523 -26.71 -13.77 23.50
C LYS A 523 -25.45 -14.64 23.37
N MET A 524 -25.60 -15.81 22.76
CA MET A 524 -24.52 -16.72 22.45
C MET A 524 -24.68 -17.23 21.02
N VAL A 525 -23.64 -17.06 20.20
CA VAL A 525 -23.54 -17.64 18.87
C VAL A 525 -22.50 -18.74 18.89
N LEU A 526 -22.90 -19.95 18.51
CA LEU A 526 -21.98 -21.09 18.36
C LEU A 526 -21.54 -21.17 16.89
N PRO A 527 -20.24 -20.93 16.60
CA PRO A 527 -19.68 -20.93 15.25
C PRO A 527 -19.58 -22.34 14.69
#